data_AF-A0A922MZA8-F1
#
_entry.id   AF-A0A922MZA8-F1
#
_cell.length_a   1.000
_cell.length_b   1.000
_cell.length_c   1.000
_cell.angle_alpha   90.00
_cell.angle_beta   90.00
_cell.angle_gamma   90.00
#
_symmetry.space_group_name_H-M   'P 1'
#
loop_
_entity.id
_entity.type
_entity.pdbx_description
1 polymer ?
#
loop_
_entity_poly.entity_id
_entity_poly.type
_entity_poly.pdbx_seq_one_letter_code
_entity_poly.pdbx_strand_id
1 'polypeptide(L)'
;MRTQNALSRSQESAEAHEMRLSIDRERHAKSRASETFTQRETRLSSQRNRTDVARSCESVEGRQARLESDRERHAESRASETYTQRETRLNTDEQREERRAAARQRYHELLGDASTHLSQERDRIQEIRGTWSDEQRAAQVEQDRLRRNVNQLSTSDEESTVYDIEEQPWLNKEGSGFMYNVAINYAAYGNIGALEEVCAHCQARKWKGEPNGMCCASGDCKVCCIM
;
A
#
# COMPACT_ATOMS: atom_id res chain seq x y z
N MET A 1 33.27 22.64 -41.47
CA MET A 1 32.64 21.41 -42.02
C MET A 1 31.12 21.34 -41.81
N ARG A 2 30.56 21.42 -40.59
CA ARG A 2 29.09 21.35 -40.39
C ARG A 2 28.31 22.42 -41.15
N THR A 3 28.81 23.66 -41.15
CA THR A 3 28.22 24.80 -41.86
C THR A 3 28.29 24.66 -43.38
N GLN A 4 29.43 24.19 -43.92
CA GLN A 4 29.59 23.91 -45.34
C GLN A 4 28.68 22.78 -45.82
N ASN A 5 28.51 21.70 -45.04
CA ASN A 5 27.58 20.63 -45.38
C ASN A 5 26.12 21.10 -45.33
N ALA A 6 25.77 21.99 -44.40
CA ALA A 6 24.43 22.58 -44.34
C ALA A 6 24.16 23.46 -45.58
N LEU A 7 25.13 24.28 -45.99
CA LEU A 7 25.04 25.10 -47.20
C LEU A 7 24.92 24.23 -48.46
N SER A 8 25.74 23.19 -48.59
CA SER A 8 25.67 22.25 -49.72
C SER A 8 24.33 21.51 -49.78
N ARG A 9 23.73 21.16 -48.63
CA ARG A 9 22.38 20.58 -48.58
C ARG A 9 21.30 21.59 -48.91
N SER A 10 21.45 22.85 -48.51
CA SER A 10 20.46 23.90 -48.83
C SER A 10 20.42 24.26 -50.33
N GLN A 11 21.50 23.96 -51.05
CA GLN A 11 21.64 24.22 -52.49
C GLN A 11 21.49 22.95 -53.33
N GLU A 12 21.10 21.82 -52.73
CA GLU A 12 20.97 20.55 -53.44
C GLU A 12 19.73 20.57 -54.36
N SER A 13 19.85 20.00 -55.56
CA SER A 13 18.69 19.80 -56.43
C SER A 13 17.79 18.68 -55.88
N ALA A 14 16.51 18.65 -56.27
CA ALA A 14 15.59 17.61 -55.85
C ALA A 14 16.07 16.20 -56.24
N GLU A 15 16.69 16.06 -57.42
CA GLU A 15 17.26 14.78 -57.88
C GLU A 15 18.48 14.37 -57.06
N ALA A 16 19.39 15.31 -56.76
CA ALA A 16 20.54 15.05 -55.92
C ALA A 16 20.13 14.70 -54.48
N HIS A 17 19.09 15.37 -53.97
CA HIS A 17 18.47 15.06 -52.68
C HIS A 17 17.94 13.63 -52.65
N GLU A 18 17.15 13.24 -53.64
CA GLU A 18 16.54 11.92 -53.68
C GLU A 18 17.58 10.82 -53.88
N MET A 19 18.61 11.06 -54.72
CA MET A 19 19.74 10.15 -54.87
C MET A 19 20.48 9.96 -53.54
N ARG A 20 20.75 11.04 -52.80
CA ARG A 20 21.39 10.98 -51.49
C ARG A 20 20.55 10.19 -50.50
N LEU A 21 19.25 10.45 -50.42
CA LEU A 21 18.33 9.70 -49.56
C LEU A 21 18.24 8.22 -49.95
N SER A 22 18.23 7.91 -51.25
CA SER A 22 18.22 6.53 -51.75
C SER A 22 19.46 5.77 -51.29
N ILE A 23 20.65 6.37 -51.43
CA ILE A 23 21.91 5.79 -50.96
C ILE A 23 21.90 5.61 -49.43
N ASP A 24 21.39 6.59 -48.69
CA ASP A 24 21.29 6.49 -47.23
C ASP A 24 20.33 5.37 -46.79
N ARG A 25 19.17 5.23 -47.45
CA ARG A 25 18.22 4.14 -47.22
C ARG A 25 18.85 2.78 -47.50
N GLU A 26 19.58 2.64 -48.60
CA GLU A 26 20.26 1.39 -48.97
C GLU A 26 21.35 1.03 -47.94
N ARG A 27 22.16 2.01 -47.53
CA ARG A 27 23.18 1.81 -46.49
C ARG A 27 22.55 1.39 -45.16
N HIS A 28 21.45 2.02 -44.76
CA HIS A 28 20.72 1.63 -43.56
C HIS A 28 20.13 0.23 -43.67
N ALA A 29 19.55 -0.14 -44.82
CA ALA A 29 19.02 -1.48 -45.05
C ALA A 29 20.13 -2.55 -44.94
N LYS A 30 21.28 -2.33 -45.58
CA LYS A 30 22.45 -3.21 -45.49
C LYS A 30 22.94 -3.35 -44.04
N SER A 31 23.06 -2.23 -43.33
CA SER A 31 23.47 -2.23 -41.91
C SER A 31 22.47 -2.97 -41.02
N ARG A 32 21.16 -2.83 -41.25
CA ARG A 32 20.10 -3.53 -40.50
C ARG A 32 20.09 -5.03 -40.78
N ALA A 33 20.34 -5.43 -42.02
CA ALA A 33 20.40 -6.83 -42.42
C ALA A 33 21.60 -7.56 -41.82
N SER A 34 22.71 -6.86 -41.59
CA SER A 34 23.92 -7.41 -40.97
C SER A 34 23.97 -7.24 -39.44
N GLU A 35 22.89 -6.77 -38.79
CA GLU A 35 22.86 -6.63 -37.33
C GLU A 35 22.94 -8.00 -36.66
N THR A 36 23.77 -8.10 -35.62
CA THR A 36 23.69 -9.24 -34.70
C THR A 36 22.45 -9.12 -33.83
N PHE A 37 22.04 -10.24 -33.19
CA PHE A 37 20.94 -10.23 -32.23
C PHE A 37 21.12 -9.18 -31.13
N THR A 38 22.31 -9.09 -30.54
CA THR A 38 22.60 -8.13 -29.46
C THR A 38 22.55 -6.68 -29.93
N GLN A 39 23.05 -6.39 -31.13
CA GLN A 39 22.96 -5.06 -31.75
C GLN A 39 21.50 -4.67 -32.02
N ARG A 40 20.70 -5.61 -32.55
CA ARG A 40 19.26 -5.42 -32.79
C ARG A 40 18.52 -5.13 -31.49
N GLU A 41 18.75 -5.90 -30.43
CA GLU A 41 18.10 -5.69 -29.15
C GLU A 41 18.52 -4.36 -28.50
N THR A 42 19.80 -4.01 -28.54
CA THR A 42 20.30 -2.72 -28.02
C THR A 42 19.64 -1.55 -28.73
N ARG A 43 19.52 -1.63 -30.06
CA ARG A 43 18.84 -0.62 -30.86
C ARG A 43 17.35 -0.54 -30.55
N LEU A 44 16.64 -1.68 -30.51
CA LEU A 44 15.20 -1.70 -30.24
C LEU A 44 14.91 -1.19 -28.82
N SER A 45 15.73 -1.57 -27.83
CA SER A 45 15.67 -1.04 -26.46
C SER A 45 15.87 0.47 -26.44
N SER A 46 16.91 0.96 -27.11
CA SER A 46 17.17 2.41 -27.25
C SER A 46 16.02 3.14 -27.93
N GLN A 47 15.39 2.53 -28.94
CA GLN A 47 14.25 3.10 -29.66
C GLN A 47 13.02 3.18 -28.75
N ARG A 48 12.70 2.13 -28.00
CA ARG A 48 11.60 2.10 -27.02
C ARG A 48 11.80 3.20 -25.97
N ASN A 49 12.99 3.31 -25.39
CA ASN A 49 13.30 4.34 -24.39
C ASN A 49 13.10 5.75 -24.95
N ARG A 50 13.55 6.02 -26.18
CA ARG A 50 13.32 7.34 -26.82
C ARG A 50 11.84 7.61 -27.05
N THR A 51 11.06 6.61 -27.48
CA THR A 51 9.62 6.78 -27.68
C THR A 51 8.89 6.99 -26.37
N ASP A 52 9.32 6.32 -25.29
CA ASP A 52 8.70 6.45 -23.98
C ASP A 52 8.97 7.83 -23.39
N VAL A 53 10.22 8.32 -23.48
CA VAL A 53 10.59 9.69 -23.07
C VAL A 53 9.82 10.73 -23.91
N ALA A 54 9.72 10.54 -25.23
CA ALA A 54 8.95 11.45 -26.08
C ALA A 54 7.46 11.48 -25.70
N ARG A 55 6.87 10.33 -25.34
CA ARG A 55 5.48 10.23 -24.90
C ARG A 55 5.24 10.79 -23.49
N SER A 56 6.20 10.66 -22.58
CA SER A 56 6.07 11.20 -21.22
C SER A 56 6.11 12.73 -21.21
N CYS A 57 6.76 13.34 -22.19
CA CYS A 57 6.85 14.79 -22.35
C CYS A 57 5.89 15.34 -23.41
N GLU A 58 4.95 14.53 -23.89
CA GLU A 58 3.99 14.90 -24.93
C GLU A 58 2.97 15.93 -24.38
N SER A 59 2.67 16.98 -25.15
CA SER A 59 1.59 17.91 -24.78
C SER A 59 0.23 17.22 -24.93
N VAL A 60 -0.80 17.77 -24.29
CA VAL A 60 -2.16 17.22 -24.39
C VAL A 60 -2.65 17.22 -25.84
N GLU A 61 -2.40 18.30 -26.58
CA GLU A 61 -2.75 18.44 -27.99
C GLU A 61 -1.96 17.45 -28.85
N GLY A 62 -0.66 17.27 -28.57
CA GLY A 62 0.19 16.28 -29.25
C GLY A 62 -0.34 14.85 -29.03
N ARG A 63 -0.74 14.54 -27.80
CA ARG A 63 -1.35 13.25 -27.44
C ARG A 63 -2.66 13.02 -28.17
N GLN A 64 -3.51 14.06 -28.25
CA GLN A 64 -4.77 13.99 -28.98
C GLN A 64 -4.55 13.74 -30.47
N ALA A 65 -3.66 14.51 -31.11
CA ALA A 65 -3.33 14.34 -32.52
C ALA A 65 -2.77 12.94 -32.81
N ARG A 66 -1.85 12.43 -31.97
CA ARG A 66 -1.30 11.08 -32.11
C ARG A 66 -2.38 10.01 -32.00
N LEU A 67 -3.25 10.09 -30.99
CA LEU A 67 -4.34 9.14 -30.80
C LEU A 67 -5.36 9.19 -31.95
N GLU A 68 -5.62 10.37 -32.49
CA GLU A 68 -6.52 10.51 -33.64
C GLU A 68 -5.92 9.86 -34.89
N SER A 69 -4.65 10.14 -35.19
CA SER A 69 -3.96 9.46 -36.29
C SER A 69 -3.83 7.95 -36.07
N ASP A 70 -3.69 7.47 -34.82
CA ASP A 70 -3.71 6.03 -34.51
C ASP A 70 -5.10 5.42 -34.83
N ARG A 71 -6.20 6.11 -34.50
CA ARG A 71 -7.58 5.67 -34.80
C ARG A 71 -7.82 5.62 -36.30
N GLU A 72 -7.44 6.66 -37.03
CA GLU A 72 -7.58 6.74 -38.49
C GLU A 72 -6.84 5.59 -39.17
N ARG A 73 -5.56 5.37 -38.82
CA ARG A 73 -4.78 4.23 -39.35
C ARG A 73 -5.41 2.88 -39.04
N HIS A 74 -5.97 2.70 -37.84
CA HIS A 74 -6.67 1.47 -37.51
C HIS A 74 -7.97 1.29 -38.31
N ALA A 75 -8.72 2.36 -38.55
CA ALA A 75 -9.92 2.34 -39.37
C ALA A 75 -9.58 2.01 -40.84
N GLU A 76 -8.57 2.66 -41.40
CA GLU A 76 -8.07 2.38 -42.76
C GLU A 76 -7.57 0.95 -42.89
N SER A 77 -6.75 0.48 -41.95
CA SER A 77 -6.27 -0.90 -41.92
C SER A 77 -7.44 -1.88 -41.93
N ARG A 78 -8.47 -1.66 -41.10
CA ARG A 78 -9.68 -2.50 -41.04
C ARG A 78 -10.51 -2.43 -42.31
N ALA A 79 -10.62 -1.26 -42.95
CA ALA A 79 -11.34 -1.09 -44.21
C ALA A 79 -10.64 -1.81 -45.37
N SER A 80 -9.30 -1.93 -45.31
CA SER A 80 -8.48 -2.63 -46.30
C SER A 80 -8.26 -4.13 -46.01
N GLU A 81 -8.81 -4.66 -44.89
CA GLU A 81 -8.65 -6.07 -44.53
C GLU A 81 -9.24 -6.99 -45.61
N THR A 82 -8.51 -8.04 -45.95
CA THR A 82 -9.10 -9.14 -46.71
C THR A 82 -10.07 -9.93 -45.83
N TYR A 83 -10.96 -10.71 -46.45
CA TYR A 83 -11.90 -11.56 -45.73
C TYR A 83 -11.22 -12.46 -44.68
N THR A 84 -10.11 -13.11 -45.05
CA THR A 84 -9.37 -14.03 -44.16
C THR A 84 -8.68 -13.28 -43.01
N GLN A 85 -8.16 -12.07 -43.26
CA GLN A 85 -7.60 -11.22 -42.21
C GLN A 85 -8.68 -10.79 -41.21
N ARG A 86 -9.87 -10.42 -41.71
CA ARG A 86 -11.01 -10.06 -40.86
C ARG A 86 -11.45 -11.24 -39.99
N GLU A 87 -11.54 -12.44 -40.57
CA GLU A 87 -11.96 -13.65 -39.86
C GLU A 87 -10.97 -14.04 -38.75
N THR A 88 -9.67 -14.04 -39.06
CA THR A 88 -8.61 -14.32 -38.07
C THR A 88 -8.60 -13.29 -36.92
N ARG A 89 -8.79 -12.00 -37.22
CA ARG A 89 -8.93 -10.96 -36.20
C ARG A 89 -10.14 -11.20 -35.30
N LEU A 90 -11.32 -11.46 -35.87
CA LEU A 90 -12.55 -11.69 -35.10
C LEU A 90 -12.46 -12.93 -34.21
N ASN A 91 -11.93 -14.04 -34.72
CA ASN A 91 -11.71 -15.25 -33.92
C ASN A 91 -10.73 -14.98 -32.75
N THR A 92 -9.65 -14.23 -33.01
CA THR A 92 -8.71 -13.82 -31.97
C THR A 92 -9.37 -12.93 -30.90
N ASP A 93 -10.23 -11.99 -31.32
CA ASP A 93 -10.97 -11.11 -30.42
C ASP A 93 -11.97 -11.90 -29.55
N GLU A 94 -12.68 -12.85 -30.15
CA GLU A 94 -13.61 -13.77 -29.49
C GLU A 94 -12.91 -14.62 -28.43
N GLN A 95 -11.83 -15.32 -28.79
CA GLN A 95 -11.04 -16.12 -27.84
C GLN A 95 -10.50 -15.28 -26.67
N ARG A 96 -10.12 -14.02 -26.92
CA ARG A 96 -9.69 -13.12 -25.86
C ARG A 96 -10.83 -12.79 -24.92
N GLU A 97 -12.03 -12.56 -25.43
CA GLU A 97 -13.19 -12.24 -24.60
C GLU A 97 -13.67 -13.47 -23.81
N GLU A 98 -13.66 -14.65 -24.40
CA GLU A 98 -13.93 -15.91 -23.69
C GLU A 98 -12.96 -16.10 -22.51
N ARG A 99 -11.66 -15.90 -22.73
CA ARG A 99 -10.65 -15.98 -21.65
C ARG A 99 -10.93 -14.99 -20.53
N ARG A 100 -11.34 -13.76 -20.86
CA ARG A 100 -11.72 -12.74 -19.87
C ARG A 100 -13.00 -13.13 -19.14
N ALA A 101 -14.01 -13.63 -19.85
CA ALA A 101 -15.27 -14.09 -19.27
C ALA A 101 -15.05 -15.25 -18.31
N ALA A 102 -14.26 -16.24 -18.69
CA ALA A 102 -13.87 -17.35 -17.82
C ALA A 102 -13.10 -16.87 -16.58
N ALA A 103 -12.21 -15.88 -16.72
CA ALA A 103 -11.52 -15.28 -15.58
C ALA A 103 -12.50 -14.56 -14.62
N ARG A 104 -13.47 -13.82 -15.15
CA ARG A 104 -14.54 -13.19 -14.34
C ARG A 104 -15.39 -14.23 -13.62
N GLN A 105 -15.78 -15.32 -14.30
CA GLN A 105 -16.54 -16.41 -13.70
C GLN A 105 -15.78 -17.07 -12.54
N ARG A 106 -14.51 -17.43 -12.74
CA ARG A 106 -13.66 -17.99 -11.67
C ARG A 106 -13.56 -17.06 -10.46
N TYR A 107 -13.43 -15.76 -10.70
CA TYR A 107 -13.41 -14.79 -9.61
C TYR A 107 -14.71 -14.78 -8.81
N HIS A 108 -15.86 -14.81 -9.49
CA HIS A 108 -17.17 -14.87 -8.82
C HIS A 108 -17.39 -16.19 -8.07
N GLU A 109 -16.94 -17.31 -8.63
CA GLU A 109 -17.00 -18.63 -7.98
C GLU A 109 -16.17 -18.63 -6.69
N LEU A 110 -14.92 -18.16 -6.74
CA LEU A 110 -14.06 -18.02 -5.56
C LEU A 110 -14.68 -17.14 -4.48
N LEU A 111 -15.34 -16.04 -4.86
CA LEU A 111 -16.07 -15.19 -3.92
C LEU A 111 -17.29 -15.91 -3.31
N GLY A 112 -18.00 -16.70 -4.12
CA GLY A 112 -19.11 -17.54 -3.67
C GLY A 112 -18.65 -18.57 -2.64
N ASP A 113 -17.60 -19.32 -2.95
CA ASP A 113 -17.00 -20.32 -2.06
C ASP A 113 -16.48 -19.72 -0.75
N ALA A 114 -15.84 -18.55 -0.82
CA ALA A 114 -15.43 -17.82 0.37
C ALA A 114 -16.64 -17.40 1.22
N SER A 115 -17.70 -16.91 0.58
CA SER A 115 -18.93 -16.51 1.27
C SER A 115 -19.63 -17.70 1.94
N THR A 116 -19.70 -18.85 1.28
CA THR A 116 -20.32 -20.06 1.84
C THR A 116 -19.48 -20.61 2.98
N HIS A 117 -18.15 -20.66 2.84
CA HIS A 117 -17.25 -21.06 3.90
C HIS A 117 -17.38 -20.18 5.15
N LEU A 118 -17.43 -18.85 4.99
CA LEU A 118 -17.63 -17.92 6.10
C LEU A 118 -19.01 -18.08 6.77
N SER A 119 -20.05 -18.42 6.00
CA SER A 119 -21.38 -18.72 6.56
C SER A 119 -21.35 -20.01 7.38
N GLN A 120 -20.78 -21.08 6.84
CA GLN A 120 -20.66 -22.37 7.52
C GLN A 120 -19.85 -22.25 8.81
N GLU A 121 -18.75 -21.49 8.80
CA GLU A 121 -17.96 -21.21 10.01
C GLU A 121 -18.77 -20.42 11.05
N ARG A 122 -19.58 -19.45 10.61
CA ARG A 122 -20.48 -18.72 11.52
C ARG A 122 -21.51 -19.65 12.16
N ASP A 123 -22.13 -20.53 11.38
CA ASP A 123 -23.11 -21.48 11.87
C ASP A 123 -22.48 -22.48 12.86
N ARG A 124 -21.29 -23.02 12.54
CA ARG A 124 -20.49 -23.86 13.46
C ARG A 124 -20.19 -23.15 14.78
N ILE A 125 -19.76 -21.88 14.72
CA ILE A 125 -19.49 -21.08 15.92
C ILE A 125 -20.78 -20.87 16.73
N GLN A 126 -21.91 -20.64 16.07
CA GLN A 126 -23.20 -20.47 16.74
C GLN A 126 -23.65 -21.76 17.45
N GLU A 127 -23.51 -22.92 16.80
CA GLU A 127 -23.82 -24.22 17.40
C GLU A 127 -22.97 -24.47 18.66
N ILE A 128 -21.66 -24.24 18.56
CA ILE A 128 -20.75 -24.40 19.70
C ILE A 128 -21.18 -23.46 20.84
N ARG A 129 -21.42 -22.17 20.56
CA ARG A 129 -21.86 -21.19 21.56
C ARG A 129 -23.22 -21.54 22.17
N GLY A 130 -24.11 -22.19 21.44
CA GLY A 130 -25.41 -22.64 21.92
C GLY A 130 -25.31 -23.74 22.99
N THR A 131 -24.22 -24.49 23.02
CA THR A 131 -23.97 -25.55 24.01
C THR A 131 -23.21 -25.07 25.25
N TRP A 132 -22.79 -23.81 25.29
CA TRP A 132 -21.97 -23.27 26.39
C TRP A 132 -22.76 -22.96 27.65
N SER A 133 -22.15 -23.26 28.79
CA SER A 133 -22.63 -22.81 30.10
C SER A 133 -22.49 -21.29 30.26
N ASP A 134 -23.18 -20.71 31.25
CA ASP A 134 -23.13 -19.26 31.51
C ASP A 134 -21.71 -18.80 31.89
N GLU A 135 -20.95 -19.61 32.63
CA GLU A 135 -19.54 -19.33 32.97
C GLU A 135 -18.64 -19.31 31.73
N GLN A 136 -18.82 -20.26 30.81
CA GLN A 136 -18.08 -20.31 29.56
C GLN A 136 -18.41 -19.11 28.66
N ARG A 137 -19.67 -18.69 28.61
CA ARG A 137 -20.09 -17.48 27.89
C ARG A 137 -19.47 -16.21 28.48
N ALA A 138 -19.45 -16.08 29.81
CA ALA A 138 -18.83 -14.94 30.49
C ALA A 138 -17.31 -14.87 30.23
N ALA A 139 -16.61 -16.01 30.29
CA ALA A 139 -15.18 -16.08 30.02
C ALA A 139 -14.83 -15.66 28.57
N GLN A 140 -15.61 -16.10 27.58
CA GLN A 140 -15.39 -15.69 26.19
C GLN A 140 -15.66 -14.20 25.96
N VAL A 141 -16.69 -13.63 26.58
CA VAL A 141 -16.98 -12.19 26.46
C VAL A 141 -15.81 -11.36 27.00
N GLU A 142 -15.24 -11.77 28.13
CA GLU A 142 -14.05 -11.10 28.67
C GLU A 142 -12.82 -11.30 27.78
N GLN A 143 -12.65 -12.48 27.17
CA GLN A 143 -11.58 -12.72 26.20
C GLN A 143 -11.74 -11.87 24.92
N ASP A 144 -12.95 -11.74 24.38
CA ASP A 144 -13.25 -10.91 23.21
C ASP A 144 -13.03 -9.42 23.53
N ARG A 145 -13.35 -8.99 24.76
CA ARG A 145 -13.05 -7.65 25.26
C ARG A 145 -11.54 -7.40 25.29
N LEU A 146 -10.75 -8.33 25.83
CA LEU A 146 -9.29 -8.23 25.85
C LEU A 146 -8.71 -8.18 24.42
N ARG A 147 -9.20 -9.02 23.50
CA ARG A 147 -8.78 -8.99 22.08
C ARG A 147 -9.05 -7.65 21.41
N ARG A 148 -10.22 -7.04 21.64
CA ARG A 148 -10.54 -5.71 21.09
C ARG A 148 -9.61 -4.63 21.65
N ASN A 149 -9.29 -4.68 22.93
CA ASN A 149 -8.36 -3.73 23.55
C ASN A 149 -6.95 -3.86 22.94
N VAL A 150 -6.48 -5.09 22.71
CA VAL A 150 -5.18 -5.34 22.05
C VAL A 150 -5.16 -4.80 20.61
N ASN A 151 -6.21 -5.09 19.82
CA ASN A 151 -6.28 -4.60 18.44
C ASN A 151 -6.34 -3.07 18.35
N GLN A 152 -6.97 -2.39 19.31
CA GLN A 152 -6.97 -0.91 19.38
C GLN A 152 -5.58 -0.34 19.66
N LEU A 153 -4.74 -1.04 20.44
CA LEU A 153 -3.35 -0.65 20.69
C LEU A 153 -2.45 -0.90 19.48
N SER A 154 -2.78 -1.86 18.62
CA SER A 154 -2.00 -2.15 17.40
C SER A 154 -2.24 -1.17 16.25
N THR A 155 -3.30 -0.35 16.30
CA THR A 155 -3.63 0.63 15.24
C THR A 155 -3.11 2.04 15.49
N SER A 156 -2.40 2.29 16.59
CA SER A 156 -1.63 3.53 16.75
C SER A 156 -0.32 3.40 15.98
N ASP A 157 -0.29 3.99 14.80
CA ASP A 157 0.90 4.19 13.97
C ASP A 157 1.92 5.07 14.72
N GLU A 158 2.73 4.45 15.57
CA GLU A 158 4.09 4.87 15.86
C GLU A 158 4.93 3.58 15.85
N GLU A 159 6.05 3.65 15.15
CA GLU A 159 7.01 2.59 14.86
C GLU A 159 7.17 1.59 16.02
N SER A 160 6.43 0.47 15.92
CA SER A 160 6.43 -0.60 16.91
C SER A 160 7.75 -1.34 16.81
N THR A 161 8.73 -0.91 17.60
CA THR A 161 9.81 -1.77 18.05
C THR A 161 9.15 -2.99 18.69
N VAL A 162 9.28 -4.13 18.03
CA VAL A 162 8.89 -5.44 18.54
C VAL A 162 9.66 -5.65 19.85
N TYR A 163 9.06 -5.25 20.96
CA TYR A 163 9.51 -5.68 22.28
C TYR A 163 9.06 -7.13 22.40
N ASP A 164 10.04 -8.03 22.45
CA ASP A 164 9.83 -9.43 22.80
C ASP A 164 8.98 -9.51 24.06
N ILE A 165 7.82 -10.16 23.94
CA ILE A 165 6.79 -10.29 24.99
C ILE A 165 7.28 -11.14 26.18
N GLU A 166 8.56 -11.55 26.20
CA GLU A 166 9.19 -12.31 27.29
C GLU A 166 9.82 -11.43 28.40
N GLU A 167 10.06 -10.14 28.18
CA GLU A 167 10.55 -9.26 29.26
C GLU A 167 9.40 -8.58 30.01
N GLN A 168 8.90 -9.34 30.97
CA GLN A 168 8.13 -8.94 32.14
C GLN A 168 8.36 -7.48 32.62
N PRO A 169 7.48 -6.51 32.27
CA PRO A 169 7.61 -5.09 32.66
C PRO A 169 7.49 -4.82 34.17
N TRP A 170 7.26 -5.85 34.98
CA TRP A 170 7.03 -5.72 36.42
C TRP A 170 8.31 -5.74 37.26
N LEU A 171 9.48 -6.01 36.67
CA LEU A 171 10.75 -5.88 37.39
C LEU A 171 11.15 -4.41 37.59
N ASN A 172 10.82 -3.53 36.63
CA ASN A 172 11.19 -2.11 36.68
C ASN A 172 9.91 -1.26 36.71
N LYS A 173 9.24 -1.18 37.87
CA LYS A 173 8.04 -0.32 38.07
C LYS A 173 8.32 1.19 37.99
N GLU A 174 9.55 1.57 37.65
CA GLU A 174 9.95 2.96 37.43
C GLU A 174 9.11 3.56 36.29
N GLY A 175 8.34 4.61 36.59
CA GLY A 175 7.54 5.31 35.58
C GLY A 175 6.06 4.94 35.50
N SER A 176 5.61 3.86 36.16
CA SER A 176 4.19 3.45 36.15
C SER A 176 3.21 4.47 36.80
N GLY A 177 3.74 5.40 37.62
CA GLY A 177 2.99 6.55 38.13
C GLY A 177 2.83 7.70 37.13
N PHE A 178 3.62 7.72 36.05
CA PHE A 178 3.58 8.73 34.99
C PHE A 178 2.92 8.21 33.70
N MET A 179 2.92 6.89 33.47
CA MET A 179 2.26 6.24 32.35
C MET A 179 1.37 5.08 32.82
N TYR A 180 0.06 5.30 32.76
CA TYR A 180 -0.92 4.28 33.11
C TYR A 180 -0.95 3.18 32.05
N ASN A 181 -0.49 1.98 32.40
CA ASN A 181 -0.61 0.79 31.54
C ASN A 181 -1.88 0.01 31.87
N VAL A 182 -2.86 0.03 30.98
CA VAL A 182 -4.17 -0.63 31.13
C VAL A 182 -4.10 -2.17 31.20
N ALA A 183 -2.99 -2.78 30.80
CA ALA A 183 -2.79 -4.22 30.88
C ALA A 183 -2.48 -4.73 32.30
N ILE A 184 -2.25 -3.83 33.26
CA ILE A 184 -1.91 -4.16 34.64
C ILE A 184 -3.15 -4.02 35.53
N ASN A 185 -3.48 -5.05 36.31
CA ASN A 185 -4.52 -4.98 37.34
C ASN A 185 -3.98 -4.32 38.61
N TYR A 186 -3.91 -2.98 38.64
CA TYR A 186 -3.39 -2.22 39.80
C TYR A 186 -4.18 -2.44 41.10
N ALA A 187 -5.48 -2.73 41.00
CA ALA A 187 -6.35 -2.91 42.16
C ALA A 187 -5.97 -4.14 43.02
N ALA A 188 -5.36 -5.16 42.41
CA ALA A 188 -4.92 -6.35 43.12
C ALA A 188 -3.67 -6.12 44.02
N TYR A 189 -2.97 -4.99 43.86
CA TYR A 189 -1.66 -4.77 44.48
C TYR A 189 -1.53 -3.48 45.30
N GLY A 190 -2.52 -2.58 45.22
CA GLY A 190 -2.49 -1.29 45.91
C GLY A 190 -3.32 -1.31 47.18
N ASN A 191 -2.75 -1.76 48.30
CA ASN A 191 -3.30 -1.41 49.62
C ASN A 191 -2.43 -0.30 50.21
N ILE A 192 -2.73 0.93 49.81
CA ILE A 192 -1.99 2.15 50.22
C ILE A 192 -2.21 2.47 51.71
N GLY A 193 -3.12 1.73 52.37
CA GLY A 193 -3.46 1.91 53.78
C GLY A 193 -4.37 3.14 54.00
N ALA A 194 -4.84 3.29 55.23
CA ALA A 194 -5.67 4.41 55.63
C ALA A 194 -4.84 5.68 55.91
N LEU A 195 -5.44 6.84 55.66
CA LEU A 195 -4.86 8.16 55.87
C LEU A 195 -4.95 8.51 57.37
N GLU A 196 -4.05 7.95 58.18
CA GLU A 196 -4.14 7.99 59.65
C GLU A 196 -3.08 8.88 60.32
N GLU A 197 -1.96 9.18 59.64
CA GLU A 197 -0.92 9.99 60.25
C GLU A 197 -1.18 11.49 60.04
N VAL A 198 -0.95 12.30 61.06
CA VAL A 198 -1.16 13.75 60.98
C VAL A 198 0.17 14.45 60.64
N CYS A 199 0.16 15.26 59.60
CA CYS A 199 1.32 16.06 59.21
C CYS A 199 1.62 17.12 60.29
N ALA A 200 2.86 17.15 60.79
CA ALA A 200 3.28 18.11 61.81
C ALA A 200 3.26 19.58 61.34
N HIS A 201 3.26 19.82 60.02
CA HIS A 201 3.35 21.18 59.45
C HIS A 201 1.99 21.79 59.09
N CYS A 202 1.08 21.03 58.48
CA CYS A 202 -0.23 21.53 58.06
C CYS A 202 -1.43 20.78 58.68
N GLN A 203 -1.20 19.88 59.64
CA GLN A 203 -2.22 19.09 60.35
C GLN A 203 -3.16 18.22 59.48
N ALA A 204 -2.90 18.14 58.17
CA ALA A 204 -3.61 17.25 57.27
C ALA A 204 -3.24 15.77 57.54
N ARG A 205 -4.19 14.88 57.28
CA ARG A 205 -3.95 13.43 57.30
C ARG A 205 -3.09 13.02 56.10
N LYS A 206 -2.13 12.12 56.31
CA LYS A 206 -1.19 11.60 55.32
C LYS A 206 -1.05 10.08 55.40
N TRP A 207 -0.45 9.47 54.37
CA TRP A 207 -0.11 8.05 54.41
C TRP A 207 1.19 7.78 55.17
N LYS A 208 1.29 6.57 55.75
CA LYS A 208 2.48 6.11 56.46
C LYS A 208 3.65 6.01 55.48
N GLY A 209 4.72 6.78 55.72
CA GLY A 209 5.91 6.84 54.87
C GLY A 209 5.90 7.93 53.79
N GLU A 210 4.86 8.77 53.73
CA GLU A 210 4.83 9.91 52.82
C GLU A 210 5.81 11.02 53.28
N PRO A 211 6.70 11.52 52.39
CA PRO A 211 7.68 12.54 52.74
C PRO A 211 7.01 13.89 53.03
N ASN A 212 7.53 14.59 54.03
CA ASN A 212 7.04 15.91 54.42
C ASN A 212 7.21 16.89 53.24
N GLY A 213 6.11 17.53 52.80
CA GLY A 213 6.11 18.50 51.70
C GLY A 213 5.27 18.10 50.48
N MET A 214 4.85 16.83 50.36
CA MET A 214 3.86 16.43 49.33
C MET A 214 2.45 16.97 49.65
N CYS A 215 2.09 17.03 50.94
CA CYS A 215 0.84 17.62 51.40
C CYS A 215 0.89 19.15 51.60
N CYS A 216 2.06 19.74 51.84
CA CYS A 216 2.20 21.18 52.08
C CYS A 216 3.34 21.78 51.21
N ALA A 217 3.00 22.52 50.16
CA ALA A 217 3.94 23.34 49.41
C ALA A 217 3.56 24.81 49.56
N SER A 218 4.42 25.60 50.23
CA SER A 218 4.24 27.06 50.42
C SER A 218 2.99 27.48 51.22
N GLY A 219 2.54 26.65 52.18
CA GLY A 219 1.45 26.99 53.09
C GLY A 219 0.03 26.64 52.62
N ASP A 220 -0.14 26.22 51.36
CA ASP A 220 -1.46 25.84 50.82
C ASP A 220 -1.49 24.34 50.41
N CYS A 221 -2.48 23.60 50.91
CA CYS A 221 -2.71 22.20 50.55
C CYS A 221 -3.29 22.10 49.13
N LYS A 222 -2.56 21.53 48.16
CA LYS A 222 -3.00 21.53 46.75
C LYS A 222 -3.46 20.21 46.15
N VAL A 223 -3.27 19.05 46.78
CA VAL A 223 -3.84 17.80 46.23
C VAL A 223 -4.19 16.84 47.38
N CYS A 224 -5.44 16.42 47.44
CA CYS A 224 -5.99 15.43 48.38
C CYS A 224 -5.72 15.67 49.88
N CYS A 225 -6.14 16.83 50.40
CA CYS A 225 -6.41 16.95 51.83
C CYS A 225 -7.93 16.80 52.04
N ILE A 226 -8.36 15.68 52.62
CA ILE A 226 -9.66 15.60 53.26
C ILE A 226 -9.46 16.20 54.65
N MET A 227 -10.10 17.34 54.92
CA MET A 227 -10.14 17.95 56.23
C MET A 227 -10.92 17.08 57.22
#